data_AF-A0A5N5E0N7-F1
#
_entry.id   AF-A0A5N5E0N7-F1
#
_cell.length_a   1.000
_cell.length_b   1.000
_cell.length_c   1.000
_cell.angle_alpha   90.00
_cell.angle_beta   90.00
_cell.angle_gamma   90.00
#
_symmetry.space_group_name_H-M   'P 1'
#
loop_
_entity.id
_entity.type
_entity.pdbx_description
1 polymer ?
#
loop_
_entity_poly.entity_id
_entity_poly.type
_entity_poly.pdbx_seq_one_letter_code
_entity_poly.pdbx_strand_id
1 'polypeptide(L)'
;MAKRAKFVKPASRSIVSAQVVANKRISPSFIRVTIAGEELSTIAPMGADQWFRMFIPQVGQSELRLPSAASNLWYAQYLLMSKDTRPVVRNYTIRAYRAAGSGLFGETTEIDIDFAYHGDIGPASAWADTASAGDEVALLDEGCIYNPTPEAKWQLLVGDESALPAIIGILESAPADLRAEVFVEIPNIEDKQDIPELANVNVHWLVREDEHA
;
A
#
# COMPACT_ATOMS: atom_id res chain seq x y z
N MET A 1 -1.30 34.13 -3.72
CA MET A 1 -1.65 32.79 -4.23
C MET A 1 -1.38 31.78 -3.12
N ALA A 2 -2.30 30.85 -2.85
CA ALA A 2 -2.09 29.82 -1.83
C ALA A 2 -0.96 28.87 -2.27
N LYS A 3 -0.06 28.51 -1.35
CA LYS A 3 1.05 27.59 -1.62
C LYS A 3 0.46 26.19 -1.87
N ARG A 4 0.74 25.61 -3.04
CA ARG A 4 0.30 24.26 -3.42
C ARG A 4 0.78 23.25 -2.37
N ALA A 5 -0.13 22.37 -1.93
CA ALA A 5 0.20 21.31 -0.99
C ALA A 5 1.15 20.29 -1.63
N LYS A 6 2.16 19.86 -0.87
CA LYS A 6 3.15 18.88 -1.34
C LYS A 6 2.49 17.51 -1.61
N PHE A 7 1.51 17.14 -0.80
CA PHE A 7 0.79 15.86 -0.86
C PHE A 7 -0.71 16.11 -1.06
N VAL A 8 -1.40 15.15 -1.67
CA VAL A 8 -2.86 15.16 -1.78
C VAL A 8 -3.43 14.37 -0.62
N LYS A 9 -4.20 15.00 0.26
CA LYS A 9 -4.80 14.35 1.43
C LYS A 9 -6.22 13.87 1.13
N PRO A 10 -6.67 12.77 1.75
CA PRO A 10 -8.05 12.35 1.63
C PRO A 10 -8.98 13.38 2.28
N ALA A 11 -10.23 13.42 1.83
CA ALA A 11 -11.23 14.37 2.33
C ALA A 11 -11.55 14.16 3.83
N SER A 12 -11.51 12.90 4.27
CA SER A 12 -11.66 12.47 5.66
C SER A 12 -10.49 11.57 6.06
N ARG A 13 -10.16 11.56 7.35
CA ARG A 13 -9.16 10.65 7.92
C ARG A 13 -9.77 9.98 9.14
N SER A 14 -9.84 8.66 9.09
CA SER A 14 -10.29 7.80 10.18
C SER A 14 -9.55 6.48 10.09
N ILE A 15 -9.41 5.81 11.23
CA ILE A 15 -8.97 4.43 11.26
C ILE A 15 -10.18 3.58 10.91
N VAL A 16 -10.02 2.70 9.92
CA VAL A 16 -11.06 1.79 9.45
C VAL A 16 -10.62 0.35 9.62
N SER A 17 -11.54 -0.51 10.05
CA SER A 17 -11.29 -1.93 10.31
C SER A 17 -11.56 -2.78 9.09
N ALA A 18 -10.78 -3.85 8.91
CA ALA A 18 -10.95 -4.83 7.85
C ALA A 18 -10.44 -6.20 8.30
N GLN A 19 -10.75 -7.22 7.51
CA GLN A 19 -10.24 -8.57 7.70
C GLN A 19 -9.53 -9.06 6.45
N VAL A 20 -8.50 -9.88 6.62
CA VAL A 20 -7.90 -10.62 5.52
C VAL A 20 -8.95 -11.57 4.94
N VAL A 21 -9.08 -11.57 3.62
CA VAL A 21 -9.92 -12.53 2.87
C VAL A 21 -9.11 -13.43 1.95
N ALA A 22 -7.91 -13.00 1.55
CA ALA A 22 -6.98 -13.82 0.80
C ALA A 22 -5.53 -13.45 1.06
N ASN A 23 -4.65 -14.44 0.90
CA ASN A 23 -3.21 -14.30 0.95
C ASN A 23 -2.60 -15.14 -0.17
N LYS A 24 -1.77 -14.54 -1.02
CA LYS A 24 -1.14 -15.22 -2.15
C LYS A 24 0.29 -14.74 -2.35
N ARG A 25 1.25 -15.67 -2.38
CA ARG A 25 2.58 -15.43 -2.94
C ARG A 25 2.45 -15.22 -4.46
N ILE A 26 2.65 -14.00 -4.94
CA ILE A 26 2.48 -13.65 -6.37
C ILE A 26 3.79 -13.75 -7.15
N SER A 27 4.93 -13.72 -6.45
CA SER A 27 6.27 -13.91 -7.00
C SER A 27 7.24 -14.31 -5.87
N PRO A 28 8.52 -14.62 -6.15
CA PRO A 28 9.50 -14.95 -5.12
C PRO A 28 9.63 -13.89 -4.02
N SER A 29 9.46 -12.60 -4.31
CA SER A 29 9.66 -11.52 -3.34
C SER A 29 8.39 -10.72 -3.01
N PHE A 30 7.20 -11.17 -3.46
CA PHE A 30 5.95 -10.48 -3.16
C PHE A 30 4.84 -11.40 -2.66
N ILE A 31 4.21 -10.97 -1.56
CA ILE A 31 2.97 -11.54 -1.04
C ILE A 31 1.86 -10.50 -1.23
N ARG A 32 0.79 -10.87 -1.93
CA ARG A 32 -0.44 -10.08 -2.01
C ARG A 32 -1.40 -10.52 -0.93
N VAL A 33 -1.74 -9.60 -0.04
CA VAL A 33 -2.82 -9.77 0.94
C VAL A 33 -4.02 -8.97 0.45
N THR A 34 -5.16 -9.63 0.32
CA THR A 34 -6.45 -8.98 0.04
C THR A 34 -7.23 -8.87 1.34
N ILE A 35 -7.67 -7.67 1.65
CA ILE A 35 -8.51 -7.36 2.81
C ILE A 35 -9.90 -6.93 2.36
N ALA A 36 -10.92 -7.18 3.17
CA ALA A 36 -12.28 -6.73 2.93
C ALA A 36 -12.97 -6.28 4.22
N GLY A 37 -13.97 -5.41 4.09
CA GLY A 37 -14.77 -4.95 5.23
C GLY A 37 -15.73 -3.83 4.84
N GLU A 38 -16.82 -3.66 5.60
CA GLU A 38 -17.83 -2.62 5.34
C GLU A 38 -17.22 -1.21 5.44
N GLU A 39 -16.37 -0.97 6.44
CA GLU A 39 -15.74 0.34 6.67
C GLU A 39 -14.78 0.77 5.55
N LEU A 40 -14.25 -0.18 4.77
CA LEU A 40 -13.38 0.13 3.63
C LEU A 40 -14.10 0.95 2.56
N SER A 41 -15.43 0.88 2.47
CA SER A 41 -16.23 1.72 1.58
C SER A 41 -16.12 3.23 1.87
N THR A 42 -15.61 3.61 3.04
CA THR A 42 -15.36 5.01 3.41
C THR A 42 -14.03 5.56 2.88
N ILE A 43 -13.13 4.68 2.42
CA ILE A 43 -11.90 5.09 1.73
C ILE A 43 -12.25 5.47 0.30
N ALA A 44 -11.98 6.73 -0.06
CA ALA A 44 -12.13 7.17 -1.45
C ALA A 44 -10.91 6.72 -2.25
N PRO A 45 -11.07 5.95 -3.36
CA PRO A 45 -9.95 5.60 -4.22
C PRO A 45 -9.45 6.86 -4.94
N MET A 46 -8.17 7.18 -4.74
CA MET A 46 -7.47 8.33 -5.32
C MET A 46 -6.53 7.90 -6.46
N GLY A 47 -6.23 6.61 -6.58
CA GLY A 47 -5.27 6.06 -7.54
C GLY A 47 -3.83 6.44 -7.18
N ALA A 48 -2.98 6.53 -8.21
CA ALA A 48 -1.58 6.87 -8.10
C ALA A 48 -0.86 6.04 -7.02
N ASP A 49 -0.13 6.70 -6.11
CA ASP A 49 0.56 6.07 -4.99
C ASP A 49 -0.23 6.18 -3.68
N GLN A 50 -1.57 6.13 -3.74
CA GLN A 50 -2.39 6.22 -2.53
C GLN A 50 -1.89 5.23 -1.47
N TRP A 51 -1.54 5.76 -0.31
CA TRP A 51 -0.92 5.01 0.75
C TRP A 51 -1.65 5.22 2.08
N PHE A 52 -1.47 4.25 2.97
CA PHE A 52 -2.10 4.22 4.27
C PHE A 52 -1.13 3.68 5.32
N ARG A 53 -1.49 3.92 6.58
CA ARG A 53 -0.87 3.22 7.71
C ARG A 53 -1.68 1.99 8.04
N MET A 54 -1.05 0.84 8.01
CA MET A 54 -1.64 -0.42 8.40
C MET A 54 -1.34 -0.70 9.87
N PHE A 55 -2.35 -1.11 10.61
CA PHE A 55 -2.27 -1.59 11.97
C PHE A 55 -2.41 -3.12 11.95
N ILE A 56 -1.39 -3.80 12.44
CA ILE A 56 -1.28 -5.26 12.44
C ILE A 56 -1.16 -5.70 13.92
N PRO A 57 -1.90 -6.73 14.36
CA PRO A 57 -1.76 -7.27 15.70
C PRO A 57 -0.34 -7.81 15.91
N GLN A 58 0.17 -7.76 17.14
CA GLN A 58 1.42 -8.46 17.44
C GLN A 58 1.21 -9.96 17.43
N VAL A 59 2.28 -10.70 17.17
CA VAL A 59 2.30 -12.16 17.30
C VAL A 59 1.81 -12.56 18.70
N GLY A 60 0.79 -13.41 18.74
CA GLY A 60 0.17 -13.90 19.98
C GLY A 60 -0.91 -13.00 20.58
N GLN A 61 -1.24 -11.85 19.98
CA GLN A 61 -2.43 -11.08 20.36
C GLN A 61 -3.68 -11.68 19.73
N SER A 62 -4.74 -11.81 20.54
CA SER A 62 -6.05 -12.30 20.10
C SER A 62 -6.98 -11.21 19.58
N GLU A 63 -6.63 -9.94 19.75
CA GLU A 63 -7.47 -8.78 19.43
C GLU A 63 -6.59 -7.62 18.96
N LEU A 64 -6.98 -6.97 17.85
CA LEU A 64 -6.31 -5.76 17.38
C LEU A 64 -6.78 -4.54 18.19
N ARG A 65 -5.87 -3.95 18.97
CA ARG A 65 -6.16 -2.72 19.72
C ARG A 65 -5.77 -1.48 18.93
N LEU A 66 -6.73 -0.58 18.73
CA LEU A 66 -6.54 0.64 17.96
C LEU A 66 -6.62 1.89 18.85
N PRO A 67 -5.89 2.96 18.51
CA PRO A 67 -6.16 4.26 19.10
C PRO A 67 -7.56 4.74 18.67
N SER A 68 -8.33 5.28 19.60
CA SER A 68 -9.74 5.68 19.38
C SER A 68 -9.90 7.04 18.67
N ALA A 69 -8.84 7.83 18.55
CA ALA A 69 -8.89 9.14 17.91
C ALA A 69 -8.73 9.02 16.38
N ALA A 70 -9.75 9.43 15.62
CA ALA A 70 -9.67 9.61 14.17
C ALA A 70 -8.86 10.87 13.74
N SER A 71 -8.44 11.72 14.69
CA SER A 71 -7.71 12.97 14.42
C SER A 71 -6.18 12.81 14.52
N ASN A 72 -5.44 13.93 14.41
CA ASN A 72 -3.97 13.96 14.61
C ASN A 72 -3.50 13.45 15.99
N LEU A 73 -4.42 13.18 16.92
CA LEU A 73 -4.11 12.62 18.24
C LEU A 73 -3.91 11.10 18.25
N TRP A 74 -4.24 10.39 17.16
CA TRP A 74 -4.05 8.94 17.08
C TRP A 74 -2.62 8.53 17.45
N TYR A 75 -1.61 9.30 17.01
CA TYR A 75 -0.20 8.98 17.25
C TYR A 75 0.18 9.17 18.71
N ALA A 76 -0.37 10.20 19.38
CA ALA A 76 -0.16 10.38 20.81
C ALA A 76 -0.79 9.24 21.61
N GLN A 77 -2.02 8.82 21.28
CA GLN A 77 -2.66 7.65 21.90
C GLN A 77 -1.87 6.37 21.64
N TYR A 78 -1.42 6.15 20.41
CA TYR A 78 -0.58 5.02 20.02
C TYR A 78 0.69 4.94 20.88
N LEU A 79 1.38 6.07 21.08
CA LEU A 79 2.59 6.14 21.92
C LEU A 79 2.33 5.88 23.40
N LEU A 80 1.08 6.07 23.88
CA LEU A 80 0.67 5.79 25.26
C LEU A 80 0.19 4.35 25.48
N MET A 81 -0.06 3.57 24.42
CA MET A 81 -0.43 2.15 24.55
C MET A 81 0.71 1.33 25.16
N SER A 82 0.39 0.30 25.96
CA SER A 82 1.41 -0.65 26.44
C SER A 82 2.13 -1.29 25.26
N LYS A 83 3.44 -1.53 25.40
CA LYS A 83 4.22 -2.24 24.38
C LYS A 83 3.64 -3.62 24.07
N ASP A 84 2.98 -4.27 25.02
CA ASP A 84 2.43 -5.62 24.85
C ASP A 84 1.10 -5.64 24.09
N THR A 85 0.43 -4.49 23.96
CA THR A 85 -0.89 -4.35 23.30
C THR A 85 -0.86 -3.40 22.11
N ARG A 86 0.26 -2.69 21.89
CA ARG A 86 0.42 -1.71 20.83
C ARG A 86 0.58 -2.42 19.48
N PRO A 87 -0.24 -2.13 18.46
CA PRO A 87 -0.11 -2.78 17.16
C PRO A 87 1.18 -2.39 16.45
N VAL A 88 1.62 -3.26 15.55
CA VAL A 88 2.65 -2.94 14.57
C VAL A 88 2.03 -1.95 13.58
N VAL A 89 2.73 -0.84 13.31
CA VAL A 89 2.30 0.15 12.32
C VAL A 89 3.32 0.23 11.20
N ARG A 90 2.87 0.06 9.95
CA ARG A 90 3.69 0.17 8.74
C ARG A 90 2.94 0.92 7.64
N ASN A 91 3.68 1.47 6.70
CA ASN A 91 3.11 2.21 5.57
C ASN A 91 3.04 1.27 4.37
N TYR A 92 1.90 1.25 3.68
CA TYR A 92 1.69 0.46 2.48
C TYR A 92 0.90 1.26 1.45
N THR A 93 1.01 0.84 0.20
CA THR A 93 0.24 1.37 -0.92
C THR A 93 -1.04 0.56 -1.11
N ILE A 94 -2.14 1.22 -1.44
CA ILE A 94 -3.34 0.56 -1.99
C ILE A 94 -2.96 0.08 -3.39
N ARG A 95 -2.64 -1.22 -3.55
CA ARG A 95 -2.27 -1.77 -4.85
C ARG A 95 -3.48 -1.81 -5.77
N ALA A 96 -4.63 -2.25 -5.28
CA ALA A 96 -5.89 -2.22 -6.01
C ALA A 96 -7.05 -2.00 -5.05
N TYR A 97 -8.04 -1.22 -5.47
CA TYR A 97 -9.29 -1.00 -4.75
C TYR A 97 -10.43 -1.53 -5.61
N ARG A 98 -11.29 -2.36 -5.05
CA ARG A 98 -12.52 -2.84 -5.69
C ARG A 98 -13.70 -2.53 -4.79
N ALA A 99 -14.67 -1.80 -5.31
CA ALA A 99 -15.87 -1.46 -4.54
C ALA A 99 -16.70 -2.71 -4.23
N ALA A 100 -17.54 -2.60 -3.20
CA ALA A 100 -18.62 -3.54 -2.89
C ALA A 100 -19.30 -4.10 -4.16
N GLY A 101 -19.37 -5.43 -4.27
CA GLY A 101 -19.98 -6.15 -5.41
C GLY A 101 -19.14 -6.21 -6.69
N SER A 102 -17.94 -5.59 -6.72
CA SER A 102 -16.99 -5.68 -7.84
C SER A 102 -15.72 -6.49 -7.52
N GLY A 103 -15.64 -7.00 -6.29
CA GLY A 103 -14.54 -7.80 -5.76
C GLY A 103 -14.61 -9.29 -6.14
N LEU A 104 -13.62 -10.05 -5.67
CA LEU A 104 -13.52 -11.50 -5.88
C LEU A 104 -14.15 -12.33 -4.76
N PHE A 105 -14.36 -11.75 -3.57
CA PHE A 105 -14.62 -12.45 -2.31
C PHE A 105 -15.92 -12.02 -1.62
N GLY A 106 -16.70 -11.10 -2.19
CA GLY A 106 -18.06 -10.85 -1.69
C GLY A 106 -18.66 -9.49 -2.03
N GLU A 107 -19.60 -9.08 -1.18
CA GLU A 107 -20.40 -7.86 -1.32
C GLU A 107 -19.73 -6.62 -0.73
N THR A 108 -18.64 -6.76 0.03
CA THR A 108 -17.93 -5.62 0.64
C THR A 108 -16.78 -5.13 -0.23
N THR A 109 -16.34 -3.89 0.01
CA THR A 109 -15.13 -3.34 -0.62
C THR A 109 -13.91 -4.21 -0.29
N GLU A 110 -13.03 -4.38 -1.28
CA GLU A 110 -11.76 -5.09 -1.16
C GLU A 110 -10.58 -4.18 -1.50
N ILE A 111 -9.46 -4.39 -0.81
CA ILE A 111 -8.18 -3.76 -1.11
C ILE A 111 -7.10 -4.82 -1.21
N ASP A 112 -6.29 -4.76 -2.26
CA ASP A 112 -5.04 -5.51 -2.37
C ASP A 112 -3.87 -4.70 -1.83
N ILE A 113 -2.97 -5.41 -1.16
CA ILE A 113 -1.76 -4.86 -0.58
C ILE A 113 -0.61 -5.80 -0.94
N ASP A 114 0.41 -5.26 -1.59
CA ASP A 114 1.62 -6.00 -1.93
C ASP A 114 2.69 -5.78 -0.86
N PHE A 115 3.09 -6.87 -0.21
CA PHE A 115 4.17 -6.91 0.76
C PHE A 115 5.45 -7.36 0.05
N ALA A 116 6.46 -6.50 0.06
CA ALA A 116 7.83 -6.92 -0.24
C ALA A 116 8.28 -7.93 0.83
N TYR A 117 8.63 -9.12 0.38
CA TYR A 117 9.04 -10.25 1.22
C TYR A 117 10.54 -10.45 1.12
N HIS A 118 11.22 -10.28 2.25
CA HIS A 118 12.66 -10.49 2.39
C HIS A 118 12.94 -11.57 3.44
N GLY A 119 12.04 -12.56 3.58
CA GLY A 119 12.01 -13.45 4.73
C GLY A 119 11.37 -12.81 5.97
N ASP A 120 11.58 -13.43 7.13
CA ASP A 120 10.97 -13.01 8.41
C ASP A 120 11.70 -11.84 9.11
N ILE A 121 12.41 -11.02 8.36
CA ILE A 121 13.30 -9.97 8.90
C ILE A 121 12.49 -8.82 9.55
N GLY A 122 11.19 -8.70 9.26
CA GLY A 122 10.32 -7.66 9.80
C GLY A 122 8.93 -8.15 10.20
N PRO A 123 8.31 -7.55 11.25
CA PRO A 123 7.06 -8.05 11.82
C PRO A 123 5.89 -8.06 10.84
N ALA A 124 5.85 -7.12 9.88
CA ALA A 124 4.78 -7.07 8.89
C ALA A 124 5.00 -8.03 7.72
N SER A 125 6.25 -8.32 7.36
CA SER A 125 6.58 -9.34 6.33
C SER A 125 6.30 -10.74 6.86
N ALA A 126 6.72 -11.03 8.10
CA ALA A 126 6.41 -12.27 8.80
C ALA A 126 4.89 -12.46 9.03
N TRP A 127 4.18 -11.39 9.40
CA TRP A 127 2.72 -11.42 9.45
C TRP A 127 2.12 -11.76 8.08
N ALA A 128 2.54 -11.08 7.01
CA ALA A 128 2.00 -11.34 5.67
C ALA A 128 2.27 -12.76 5.17
N ASP A 129 3.37 -13.41 5.57
CA ASP A 129 3.66 -14.81 5.22
C ASP A 129 2.70 -15.82 5.87
N THR A 130 2.15 -15.47 7.04
CA THR A 130 1.27 -16.34 7.82
C THR A 130 -0.19 -15.88 7.87
N ALA A 131 -0.48 -14.70 7.32
CA ALA A 131 -1.80 -14.07 7.38
C ALA A 131 -2.86 -14.98 6.76
N SER A 132 -3.95 -15.16 7.49
CA SER A 132 -5.03 -16.09 7.14
C SER A 132 -6.37 -15.37 7.08
N ALA A 133 -7.33 -15.94 6.34
CA ALA A 133 -8.66 -15.36 6.25
C ALA A 133 -9.29 -15.21 7.64
N GLY A 134 -9.83 -14.02 7.92
CA GLY A 134 -10.38 -13.63 9.23
C GLY A 134 -9.43 -12.84 10.11
N ASP A 135 -8.13 -12.77 9.79
CA ASP A 135 -7.17 -11.95 10.55
C ASP A 135 -7.56 -10.47 10.50
N GLU A 136 -7.63 -9.83 11.68
CA GLU A 136 -8.01 -8.43 11.81
C GLU A 136 -6.86 -7.48 11.49
N VAL A 137 -7.17 -6.44 10.71
CA VAL A 137 -6.27 -5.33 10.41
C VAL A 137 -7.04 -4.01 10.45
N ALA A 138 -6.32 -2.90 10.54
CA ALA A 138 -6.92 -1.59 10.35
C ALA A 138 -6.05 -0.67 9.50
N LEU A 139 -6.67 0.34 8.91
CA LEU A 139 -6.05 1.24 7.95
C LEU A 139 -6.33 2.69 8.35
N LEU A 140 -5.33 3.56 8.21
CA LEU A 140 -5.51 5.00 8.23
C LEU A 140 -5.00 5.59 6.92
N ASP A 141 -5.93 6.03 6.08
CA ASP A 141 -5.63 6.65 4.78
C ASP A 141 -4.81 7.95 4.95
N GLU A 142 -3.76 8.07 4.15
CA GLU A 142 -2.83 9.19 4.13
C GLU A 142 -2.79 9.92 2.78
N GLY A 143 -3.55 9.43 1.79
CA GLY A 143 -3.70 10.00 0.46
C GLY A 143 -2.53 9.69 -0.47
N CYS A 144 -2.19 10.61 -1.37
CA CYS A 144 -1.14 10.42 -2.39
C CYS A 144 0.05 11.33 -2.12
N ILE A 145 1.26 10.81 -2.37
CA ILE A 145 2.50 11.58 -2.35
C ILE A 145 2.80 12.12 -3.75
N TYR A 146 2.55 11.31 -4.79
CA TYR A 146 2.72 11.66 -6.18
C TYR A 146 1.76 12.78 -6.56
N ASN A 147 2.34 13.96 -6.75
CA ASN A 147 1.62 15.18 -7.07
C ASN A 147 2.53 16.04 -7.96
N PRO A 148 2.73 15.67 -9.25
CA PRO A 148 3.55 16.46 -10.17
C PRO A 148 2.92 17.83 -10.42
N THR A 149 3.73 18.88 -10.62
CA THR A 149 3.17 20.20 -10.92
C THR A 149 2.58 20.22 -12.34
N PRO A 150 1.60 21.09 -12.65
CA PRO A 150 1.02 21.18 -13.99
C PRO A 150 2.04 21.53 -15.08
N GLU A 151 3.16 22.14 -14.72
CA GLU A 151 4.24 22.51 -15.65
C GLU A 151 5.19 21.35 -15.96
N ALA A 152 5.16 20.27 -15.17
CA ALA A 152 6.01 19.09 -15.38
C ALA A 152 5.72 18.48 -16.76
N LYS A 153 6.76 18.42 -17.60
CA LYS A 153 6.66 17.91 -18.98
C LYS A 153 6.96 16.43 -19.11
N TRP A 154 7.64 15.87 -18.11
CA TRP A 154 7.99 14.48 -17.99
C TRP A 154 8.31 14.14 -16.53
N GLN A 155 8.38 12.85 -16.21
CA GLN A 155 8.61 12.33 -14.86
C GLN A 155 9.73 11.29 -14.85
N LEU A 156 10.52 11.29 -13.77
CA LEU A 156 11.44 10.22 -13.45
C LEU A 156 10.90 9.49 -12.22
N LEU A 157 10.55 8.22 -12.36
CA LEU A 157 10.12 7.37 -11.26
C LEU A 157 11.23 6.36 -10.98
N VAL A 158 11.73 6.32 -9.75
CA VAL A 158 12.80 5.39 -9.35
C VAL A 158 12.39 4.76 -8.03
N GLY A 159 12.53 3.44 -7.94
CA GLY A 159 12.21 2.71 -6.72
C GLY A 159 12.73 1.29 -6.74
N ASP A 160 12.73 0.66 -5.59
CA ASP A 160 12.98 -0.76 -5.41
C ASP A 160 11.64 -1.52 -5.33
N GLU A 161 11.68 -2.79 -4.94
CA GLU A 161 10.50 -3.63 -4.78
C GLU A 161 9.46 -3.06 -3.80
N SER A 162 9.87 -2.29 -2.79
CA SER A 162 8.93 -1.68 -1.84
C SER A 162 8.12 -0.53 -2.45
N ALA A 163 8.67 0.14 -3.46
CA ALA A 163 8.02 1.23 -4.19
C ALA A 163 7.26 0.75 -5.44
N LEU A 164 7.49 -0.49 -5.88
CA LEU A 164 6.85 -1.04 -7.09
C LEU A 164 5.32 -0.92 -7.06
N PRO A 165 4.58 -1.24 -5.98
CA PRO A 165 3.12 -1.07 -5.95
C PRO A 165 2.66 0.37 -6.20
N ALA A 166 3.39 1.35 -5.67
CA ALA A 166 3.12 2.78 -5.90
C ALA A 166 3.41 3.21 -7.34
N ILE A 167 4.53 2.74 -7.91
CA ILE A 167 4.89 3.02 -9.30
C ILE A 167 3.82 2.47 -10.24
N ILE A 168 3.37 1.23 -10.02
CA ILE A 168 2.31 0.64 -10.86
C ILE A 168 1.03 1.46 -10.73
N GLY A 169 0.60 1.83 -9.52
CA GLY A 169 -0.61 2.64 -9.33
C GLY A 169 -0.53 4.03 -9.98
N ILE A 170 0.65 4.67 -9.99
CA ILE A 170 0.93 5.92 -10.74
C ILE A 170 0.71 5.70 -12.24
N LEU A 171 1.24 4.62 -12.81
CA LEU A 171 1.13 4.32 -14.23
C LEU A 171 -0.30 3.92 -14.62
N GLU A 172 -1.01 3.14 -13.79
CA GLU A 172 -2.42 2.78 -14.01
C GLU A 172 -3.36 3.99 -13.97
N SER A 173 -3.01 5.00 -13.18
CA SER A 173 -3.80 6.24 -13.04
C SER A 173 -3.35 7.37 -13.97
N ALA A 174 -2.32 7.13 -14.78
CA ALA A 174 -1.69 8.15 -15.60
C ALA A 174 -2.58 8.58 -16.78
N PRO A 175 -2.51 9.86 -17.20
CA PRO A 175 -3.06 10.24 -18.49
C PRO A 175 -2.27 9.57 -19.63
N ALA A 176 -2.94 9.32 -20.75
CA ALA A 176 -2.33 8.60 -21.89
C ALA A 176 -1.11 9.31 -22.50
N ASP A 177 -0.95 10.62 -22.27
CA ASP A 177 0.17 11.43 -22.75
C ASP A 177 1.31 11.58 -21.73
N LEU A 178 1.26 10.86 -20.60
CA LEU A 178 2.35 10.80 -19.62
C LEU A 178 3.67 10.48 -20.33
N ARG A 179 4.72 11.26 -20.04
CA ARG A 179 6.08 11.02 -20.49
C ARG A 179 6.95 10.68 -19.30
N ALA A 180 7.43 9.44 -19.21
CA ALA A 180 8.20 9.04 -18.04
C ALA A 180 9.33 8.07 -18.36
N GLU A 181 10.41 8.19 -17.57
CA GLU A 181 11.42 7.15 -17.43
C GLU A 181 11.22 6.51 -16.06
N VAL A 182 11.10 5.19 -16.04
CA VAL A 182 10.82 4.41 -14.83
C VAL A 182 11.93 3.42 -14.62
N PHE A 183 12.59 3.45 -13.46
CA PHE A 183 13.62 2.49 -13.08
C PHE A 183 13.13 1.76 -11.84
N VAL A 184 12.95 0.44 -11.95
CA VAL A 184 12.54 -0.40 -10.82
C VAL A 184 13.60 -1.46 -10.60
N GLU A 185 14.21 -1.41 -9.42
CA GLU A 185 15.04 -2.49 -8.93
C GLU A 185 14.17 -3.59 -8.30
N ILE A 186 14.44 -4.85 -8.63
CA ILE A 186 13.75 -6.02 -8.09
C ILE A 186 14.73 -7.12 -7.70
N PRO A 187 14.46 -7.93 -6.66
CA PRO A 187 15.36 -9.01 -6.26
C PRO A 187 15.45 -10.12 -7.30
N ASN A 188 14.33 -10.47 -7.96
CA ASN A 188 14.26 -11.55 -8.92
C ASN A 188 13.57 -11.10 -10.21
N ILE A 189 13.99 -11.64 -11.35
CA ILE A 189 13.34 -11.42 -12.65
C ILE A 189 11.84 -11.80 -12.65
N GLU A 190 11.45 -12.79 -11.85
CA GLU A 190 10.07 -13.26 -11.66
C GLU A 190 9.22 -12.29 -10.82
N ASP A 191 9.83 -11.28 -10.19
CA ASP A 191 9.12 -10.23 -9.44
C ASP A 191 8.59 -9.10 -10.34
N LYS A 192 8.85 -9.18 -11.65
CA LYS A 192 8.23 -8.29 -12.64
C LYS A 192 6.72 -8.45 -12.58
N GLN A 193 6.02 -7.36 -12.24
CA GLN A 193 4.57 -7.29 -12.32
C GLN A 193 4.13 -6.66 -13.65
N ASP A 194 2.91 -6.96 -14.06
CA ASP A 194 2.29 -6.32 -15.22
C ASP A 194 2.12 -4.82 -14.99
N ILE A 195 2.47 -4.04 -16.01
CA ILE A 195 2.37 -2.57 -16.04
C ILE A 195 1.59 -2.19 -17.31
N PRO A 196 0.68 -1.20 -17.26
CA PRO A 196 -0.01 -0.72 -18.44
C PRO A 196 0.96 -0.22 -19.52
N GLU A 197 0.70 -0.57 -20.78
CA GLU A 197 1.44 -0.04 -21.92
C GLU A 197 1.06 1.43 -22.15
N LEU A 198 2.00 2.34 -21.94
CA LEU A 198 1.86 3.78 -22.18
C LEU A 198 2.88 4.22 -23.22
N ALA A 199 2.41 4.87 -24.29
CA ALA A 199 3.21 5.12 -25.49
C ALA A 199 4.49 5.93 -25.27
N ASN A 200 4.54 6.79 -24.23
CA ASN A 200 5.70 7.63 -23.92
C ASN A 200 6.33 7.30 -22.56
N VAL A 201 6.12 6.09 -22.04
CA VAL A 201 6.74 5.61 -20.80
C VAL A 201 7.69 4.48 -21.11
N ASN A 202 8.95 4.63 -20.69
CA ASN A 202 9.95 3.58 -20.75
C ASN A 202 10.15 3.01 -19.34
N VAL A 203 10.01 1.69 -19.19
CA VAL A 203 10.23 0.99 -17.93
C VAL A 203 11.49 0.13 -18.03
N HIS A 204 12.44 0.39 -17.13
CA HIS A 204 13.70 -0.30 -16.99
C HIS A 204 13.67 -1.12 -15.72
N TRP A 205 13.72 -2.44 -15.87
CA TRP A 205 13.80 -3.37 -14.75
C TRP A 205 15.26 -3.72 -14.46
N LEU A 206 15.69 -3.48 -13.23
CA LEU A 206 17.04 -3.76 -12.75
C LEU A 206 16.95 -4.96 -11.79
N VAL A 207 17.39 -6.14 -12.25
CA VAL A 207 17.41 -7.31 -11.37
C VAL A 207 18.67 -7.22 -10.50
N ARG A 208 18.50 -7.30 -9.17
CA ARG A 208 19.60 -7.22 -8.21
C ARG A 208 20.57 -8.39 -8.43
N GLU A 209 21.82 -8.07 -8.76
CA GLU A 209 22.89 -9.07 -8.96
C GLU A 209 23.67 -9.37 -7.66
N ASP A 210 23.65 -8.44 -6.70
CA ASP A 210 24.29 -8.55 -5.38
C ASP A 210 23.32 -8.07 -4.28
N GLU A 211 23.06 -8.91 -3.28
CA GLU A 211 22.16 -8.62 -2.15
C GLU A 211 22.66 -7.48 -1.24
N HIS A 212 23.87 -6.97 -1.44
CA HIS A 212 24.50 -5.95 -0.59
C HIS A 212 24.97 -4.69 -1.34
N ALA A 213 24.67 -4.55 -2.64
CA ALA A 213 25.07 -3.40 -3.45
C ALA A 213 24.20 -2.16 -3.23
#